data_AF-A0A2G6FR15-F1
#
_entry.id   AF-A0A2G6FR15-F1
#
_cell.length_a   1.000
_cell.length_b   1.000
_cell.length_c   1.000
_cell.angle_alpha   90.00
_cell.angle_beta   90.00
_cell.angle_gamma   90.00
#
_symmetry.space_group_name_H-M   'P 1'
#
loop_
_entity.id
_entity.type
_entity.pdbx_description
1 polymer ?
#
loop_
_entity_poly.entity_id
_entity_poly.type
_entity_poly.pdbx_seq_one_letter_code
_entity_poly.pdbx_strand_id
1 'polypeptide(L)'
;MMPVNSILYALVGAALVYLFQHRRQQLGKLDHENFPELDDEDYQQLVTLVKMAYERILYLGVMFFPLAWAARPEGERVAQYFFLILIFLLFIANIIPRNRIMKLLEKNGLDIKTVNERGVVI
;
A
#
# COMPACT_ATOMS: atom_id res chain seq x y z
N MET A 1 1.10 5.19 31.72
CA MET A 1 -0.05 5.54 30.83
C MET A 1 0.49 5.70 29.42
N MET A 2 -0.11 5.05 28.40
CA MET A 2 0.39 5.21 27.02
C MET A 2 0.06 6.61 26.50
N PRO A 3 1.02 7.33 25.89
CA PRO A 3 0.75 8.61 25.25
C PRO A 3 -0.27 8.44 24.13
N VAL A 4 -1.14 9.43 23.96
CA VAL A 4 -2.14 9.45 22.87
C VAL A 4 -1.48 9.23 21.51
N ASN A 5 -0.30 9.82 21.28
CA ASN A 5 0.45 9.66 20.03
C ASN A 5 0.86 8.19 19.77
N SER A 6 1.26 7.46 20.81
CA SER A 6 1.63 6.04 20.71
C SER A 6 0.42 5.20 20.28
N ILE A 7 -0.75 5.47 20.88
CA ILE A 7 -2.01 4.79 20.52
C ILE A 7 -2.41 5.13 19.08
N LEU A 8 -2.34 6.42 18.69
CA LEU A 8 -2.68 6.85 17.34
C LEU A 8 -1.80 6.17 16.29
N TYR A 9 -0.48 6.14 16.49
CA TYR A 9 0.43 5.46 15.57
C TYR A 9 0.11 3.97 15.47
N ALA A 10 -0.15 3.28 16.58
CA ALA A 10 -0.52 1.86 16.55
C ALA A 10 -1.84 1.61 15.79
N LEU A 11 -2.84 2.49 15.97
CA LEU A 11 -4.12 2.41 15.25
C LEU A 11 -3.94 2.65 13.75
N VAL A 12 -3.10 3.61 13.35
CA VAL A 12 -2.78 3.85 11.93
C VAL A 12 -2.08 2.62 11.33
N GLY A 13 -1.12 2.04 12.04
CA GLY A 13 -0.46 0.81 11.60
C GLY A 13 -1.45 -0.35 11.41
N ALA A 14 -2.33 -0.57 12.40
CA ALA A 14 -3.37 -1.59 12.32
C ALA A 14 -4.35 -1.35 11.15
N ALA A 15 -4.77 -0.10 10.93
CA ALA A 15 -5.65 0.25 9.82
C ALA A 15 -5.01 -0.02 8.46
N LEU A 16 -3.72 0.29 8.28
CA LEU A 16 -2.99 0.03 7.05
C LEU A 16 -2.76 -1.47 6.82
N VAL A 17 -2.45 -2.24 7.87
CA VAL A 17 -2.34 -3.71 7.78
C VAL A 17 -3.68 -4.33 7.40
N TYR A 18 -4.78 -3.88 8.01
CA TYR A 18 -6.12 -4.31 7.66
C TYR A 18 -6.46 -3.98 6.19
N LEU A 19 -6.13 -2.76 5.74
CA LEU A 19 -6.32 -2.34 4.36
C LEU A 19 -5.54 -3.23 3.39
N PHE A 20 -4.28 -3.56 3.71
CA PHE A 20 -3.49 -4.52 2.95
C PHE A 20 -4.17 -5.89 2.87
N GLN A 21 -4.62 -6.42 4.01
CA GLN A 21 -5.28 -7.73 4.05
C GLN A 21 -6.54 -7.75 3.18
N HIS A 22 -7.35 -6.71 3.28
CA HIS A 22 -8.56 -6.55 2.46
C HIS A 22 -8.24 -6.47 0.96
N ARG A 23 -7.28 -5.63 0.57
CA ARG A 23 -6.83 -5.47 -0.83
C ARG A 23 -6.19 -6.75 -1.39
N ARG A 24 -5.42 -7.49 -0.58
CA ARG A 24 -4.84 -8.78 -0.98
C ARG A 24 -5.91 -9.83 -1.26
N GLN A 25 -6.98 -9.85 -0.47
CA GLN A 25 -8.12 -10.75 -0.71
C GLN A 25 -8.86 -10.39 -2.00
N GLN A 26 -8.97 -9.10 -2.34
CA GLN A 26 -9.53 -8.66 -3.62
C GLN A 26 -8.65 -9.10 -4.79
N LEU A 27 -7.32 -8.93 -4.67
CA LEU A 27 -6.38 -9.34 -5.71
C LEU A 27 -6.46 -10.85 -5.99
N GLY A 28 -6.64 -11.68 -4.97
CA GLY A 28 -6.77 -13.13 -5.14
C GLY A 28 -8.06 -13.58 -5.84
N LYS A 29 -9.01 -12.68 -6.06
CA LYS A 29 -10.26 -12.92 -6.79
C LYS A 29 -10.24 -12.36 -8.21
N LEU A 30 -9.14 -11.74 -8.63
CA LEU A 30 -9.00 -11.24 -9.99
C LEU A 30 -8.80 -12.43 -10.93
N ASP A 31 -9.62 -12.42 -11.96
CA ASP A 31 -9.48 -13.32 -13.10
C ASP A 31 -9.05 -12.51 -14.33
N HIS A 32 -8.38 -13.17 -15.27
CA HIS A 32 -7.99 -12.59 -16.55
C HIS A 32 -9.23 -12.22 -17.37
N GLU A 33 -10.32 -12.97 -17.23
CA GLU A 33 -11.61 -12.69 -17.89
C GLU A 33 -12.18 -11.30 -17.55
N ASN A 34 -11.79 -10.71 -16.42
CA ASN A 34 -12.20 -9.36 -16.05
C ASN A 34 -11.42 -8.28 -16.82
N PHE A 35 -10.36 -8.63 -17.53
CA PHE A 35 -9.48 -7.72 -18.28
C PHE A 35 -9.22 -8.24 -19.70
N PRO A 36 -10.27 -8.37 -20.53
CA PRO A 36 -10.13 -8.86 -21.91
C PRO A 36 -9.29 -7.94 -22.80
N GLU A 37 -9.04 -6.70 -22.38
CA GLU A 37 -8.19 -5.74 -23.08
C GLU A 37 -6.69 -5.98 -22.86
N LEU A 38 -6.32 -6.78 -21.84
CA LEU A 38 -4.93 -7.14 -21.56
C LEU A 38 -4.63 -8.49 -22.21
N ASP A 39 -3.45 -8.62 -22.79
CA ASP A 39 -2.89 -9.94 -23.08
C ASP A 39 -2.38 -10.60 -21.79
N ASP A 40 -2.00 -11.88 -21.88
CA ASP A 40 -1.51 -12.64 -20.73
C ASP A 40 -0.31 -11.97 -20.05
N GLU A 41 0.59 -11.36 -20.83
CA GLU A 41 1.81 -10.72 -20.33
C GLU A 41 1.48 -9.43 -19.56
N ASP A 42 0.69 -8.54 -20.15
CA ASP A 42 0.27 -7.27 -19.55
C ASP A 42 -0.64 -7.53 -18.34
N TYR A 43 -1.47 -8.59 -18.34
CA TYR A 43 -2.25 -8.99 -17.17
C TYR A 43 -1.35 -9.45 -16.01
N GLN A 44 -0.38 -10.34 -16.27
CA GLN A 44 0.57 -10.76 -15.24
C GLN A 44 1.39 -9.57 -14.72
N GLN A 45 1.73 -8.63 -15.60
CA GLN A 45 2.41 -7.39 -15.22
C GLN A 45 1.52 -6.52 -14.32
N LEU A 46 0.23 -6.36 -14.64
CA LEU A 46 -0.73 -5.63 -13.83
C LEU A 46 -0.83 -6.24 -12.43
N VAL A 47 -1.07 -7.55 -12.34
CA VAL A 47 -1.18 -8.28 -11.05
C VAL A 47 0.10 -8.07 -10.23
N THR A 48 1.27 -8.17 -10.86
CA THR A 48 2.56 -7.98 -10.19
C THR A 48 2.73 -6.56 -9.67
N LEU A 49 2.38 -5.55 -10.47
CA LEU A 49 2.47 -4.13 -10.06
C LEU A 49 1.48 -3.80 -8.93
N VAL A 50 0.25 -4.31 -9.00
CA VAL A 50 -0.76 -4.14 -7.94
C VAL A 50 -0.32 -4.83 -6.65
N LYS A 51 0.21 -6.05 -6.74
CA LYS A 51 0.76 -6.77 -5.58
C LYS A 51 1.89 -5.98 -4.92
N MET A 52 2.84 -5.47 -5.69
CA MET A 52 3.91 -4.62 -5.18
C MET A 52 3.39 -3.34 -4.52
N ALA A 53 2.36 -2.71 -5.07
CA ALA A 53 1.72 -1.54 -4.46
C ALA A 53 1.09 -1.90 -3.11
N TYR A 54 0.41 -3.06 -3.01
CA TYR A 54 -0.21 -3.51 -1.76
C TYR A 54 0.83 -3.89 -0.70
N GLU A 55 1.92 -4.57 -1.09
CA GLU A 55 3.03 -4.89 -0.18
C GLU A 55 3.68 -3.63 0.40
N ARG A 56 3.76 -2.54 -0.37
CA ARG A 56 4.25 -1.25 0.16
C ARG A 56 3.30 -0.64 1.19
N ILE A 57 1.99 -0.81 1.05
CA ILE A 57 1.02 -0.41 2.10
C ILE A 57 1.28 -1.21 3.38
N LEU A 58 1.55 -2.51 3.26
CA LEU A 58 1.91 -3.34 4.41
C LEU A 58 3.20 -2.83 5.08
N TYR A 59 4.26 -2.57 4.31
CA TYR A 59 5.50 -2.03 4.86
C TYR A 59 5.26 -0.71 5.59
N LEU A 60 4.50 0.21 4.98
CA LEU A 60 4.12 1.47 5.63
C LEU A 60 3.38 1.22 6.96
N GLY A 61 2.39 0.33 6.96
CA GLY A 61 1.63 -0.04 8.16
C GLY A 61 2.49 -0.65 9.26
N VAL A 62 3.39 -1.57 8.91
CA VAL A 62 4.29 -2.20 9.88
C VAL A 62 5.22 -1.18 10.52
N MET A 63 5.68 -0.17 9.77
CA MET A 63 6.57 0.88 10.28
C MET A 63 5.92 1.79 11.32
N PHE A 64 4.60 1.83 11.40
CA PHE A 64 3.90 2.58 12.46
C PHE A 64 3.98 1.89 13.84
N PHE A 65 4.20 0.58 13.94
CA PHE A 65 4.36 -0.10 15.22
C PHE A 65 5.66 0.27 15.97
N PRO A 66 6.85 0.25 15.35
CA PRO A 66 8.06 0.73 16.01
C PRO A 66 8.02 2.24 16.26
N LEU A 67 7.34 3.03 15.41
CA LEU A 67 7.07 4.45 15.71
C LEU A 67 6.17 4.61 16.96
N ALA A 68 5.11 3.81 17.06
CA ALA A 68 4.23 3.78 18.23
C ALA A 68 5.01 3.42 19.51
N TRP A 69 5.93 2.45 19.41
CA TRP A 69 6.81 2.08 20.51
C TRP A 69 7.76 3.23 20.89
N ALA A 70 8.42 3.84 19.91
CA ALA A 70 9.32 4.98 20.11
C ALA A 70 8.60 6.22 20.67
N ALA A 71 7.30 6.37 20.43
CA ALA A 71 6.45 7.46 20.92
C ALA A 71 6.06 7.36 22.40
N ARG A 72 6.51 6.32 23.12
CA ARG A 72 6.30 6.17 24.57
C ARG A 72 7.16 7.20 25.36
N PRO A 73 6.83 7.48 26.63
CA PRO A 73 7.54 8.49 27.42
C PRO A 73 9.04 8.17 27.61
N GLU A 74 9.37 6.88 27.65
CA GLU A 74 10.73 6.35 27.77
C GLU A 74 11.47 6.26 26.42
N GLY A 75 10.77 6.53 25.31
CA GLY A 75 11.31 6.37 23.97
C GLY A 75 12.21 7.54 23.55
N GLU A 76 13.26 7.23 22.77
CA GLU A 76 14.18 8.24 22.27
C GLU A 76 13.55 9.07 21.14
N ARG A 77 13.67 10.41 21.24
CA ARG A 77 13.20 11.35 20.21
C ARG A 77 13.86 11.09 18.85
N VAL A 78 15.13 10.69 18.85
CA VAL A 78 15.88 10.37 17.62
C VAL A 78 15.24 9.19 16.88
N ALA A 79 14.84 8.14 17.60
CA ALA A 79 14.14 7.00 17.02
C ALA A 79 12.79 7.40 16.42
N GLN A 80 12.03 8.28 17.09
CA GLN A 80 10.77 8.80 16.54
C GLN A 80 10.98 9.53 15.21
N TYR A 81 11.96 10.43 15.15
CA TYR A 81 12.28 11.16 13.92
C TYR A 81 12.77 10.24 12.81
N PHE A 82 13.62 9.26 13.13
CA PHE A 82 14.08 8.26 12.18
C PHE A 82 12.89 7.52 11.55
N PHE A 83 11.96 7.01 12.36
CA PHE A 83 10.80 6.30 11.83
C PHE A 83 9.84 7.20 11.06
N LEU A 84 9.64 8.46 11.45
CA LEU A 84 8.85 9.41 10.69
C LEU A 84 9.45 9.67 9.30
N ILE A 85 10.77 9.91 9.23
CA ILE A 85 11.48 10.10 7.96
C ILE A 85 11.38 8.84 7.10
N LEU A 86 11.57 7.66 7.69
CA LEU A 86 11.51 6.39 6.97
C LEU A 86 10.08 6.12 6.43
N ILE A 87 9.04 6.38 7.22
CA ILE A 87 7.64 6.29 6.79
C ILE A 87 7.39 7.26 5.62
N PHE A 88 7.89 8.49 5.71
CA PHE A 88 7.75 9.48 4.65
C PHE A 88 8.44 9.03 3.34
N LEU A 89 9.66 8.50 3.44
CA LEU A 89 10.38 7.95 2.28
C LEU A 89 9.66 6.75 1.66
N LEU A 90 9.12 5.83 2.49
CA LEU A 90 8.32 4.70 2.01
C LEU A 90 7.04 5.17 1.32
N PHE A 91 6.38 6.20 1.85
CA PHE A 91 5.20 6.80 1.24
C PHE A 91 5.52 7.36 -0.15
N ILE A 92 6.61 8.13 -0.29
CA ILE A 92 7.05 8.65 -1.60
C ILE A 92 7.41 7.49 -2.55
N ALA A 93 8.10 6.47 -2.06
CA ALA A 93 8.50 5.34 -2.88
C ALA A 93 7.28 4.59 -3.46
N ASN A 94 6.10 4.70 -2.85
CA ASN A 94 4.86 4.11 -3.35
C ASN A 94 4.32 4.78 -4.64
N ILE A 95 4.82 5.94 -5.02
CA ILE A 95 4.41 6.63 -6.26
C ILE A 95 4.88 5.88 -7.52
N ILE A 96 6.04 5.21 -7.45
CA ILE A 96 6.64 4.50 -8.60
C ILE A 96 5.74 3.38 -9.14
N PRO A 97 5.29 2.40 -8.34
CA PRO A 97 4.41 1.34 -8.85
C PRO A 97 3.08 1.90 -9.35
N ARG A 98 2.51 2.92 -8.68
CA ARG A 98 1.28 3.58 -9.14
C ARG A 98 1.44 4.17 -10.53
N ASN A 99 2.53 4.89 -10.79
CA ASN A 99 2.81 5.44 -12.12
C ASN A 99 3.03 4.35 -13.18
N ARG A 100 3.61 3.21 -12.82
CA ARG A 100 3.76 2.08 -13.74
C ARG A 100 2.42 1.44 -14.07
N ILE A 101 1.51 1.30 -13.10
CA ILE A 101 0.16 0.81 -13.36
C ILE A 101 -0.57 1.77 -14.30
N MET A 102 -0.51 3.08 -14.04
CA MET A 102 -1.11 4.08 -14.92
C MET A 102 -0.66 3.96 -16.36
N LYS A 103 0.65 3.85 -16.60
CA LYS A 103 1.19 3.68 -17.95
C LYS A 103 0.73 2.37 -18.61
N LEU A 104 0.63 1.28 -17.85
CA LEU A 104 0.16 -0.01 -18.36
C LEU A 104 -1.32 0.04 -18.75
N LEU A 105 -2.14 0.74 -17.95
CA LEU A 105 -3.56 0.94 -18.23
C LEU A 105 -3.76 1.84 -19.46
N GLU A 106 -3.04 2.97 -19.52
CA GLU A 106 -3.07 3.89 -20.67
C GLU A 106 -2.66 3.19 -21.98
N LYS A 107 -1.62 2.34 -21.95
CA LYS A 107 -1.17 1.55 -23.10
C LYS A 107 -2.28 0.65 -23.66
N ASN A 108 -3.13 0.11 -22.78
CA ASN A 108 -4.20 -0.81 -23.14
C ASN A 108 -5.58 -0.14 -23.21
N GLY A 109 -5.65 1.20 -23.22
CA GLY A 109 -6.90 1.95 -23.34
C GLY A 109 -7.84 1.81 -22.13
N LEU A 110 -7.32 1.39 -20.97
CA LEU A 110 -8.06 1.24 -19.72
C LEU A 110 -7.94 2.49 -18.86
N ASP A 111 -9.07 2.92 -18.27
CA ASP A 111 -9.09 3.97 -17.25
C ASP A 111 -9.08 3.38 -15.84
N ILE A 112 -8.53 4.13 -14.87
CA ILE A 112 -8.55 3.76 -13.44
C ILE A 112 -9.97 3.44 -12.97
N LYS A 113 -10.97 4.20 -13.44
CA LYS A 113 -12.34 4.01 -12.99
C LYS A 113 -12.85 2.61 -13.33
N THR A 114 -12.61 2.16 -14.57
CA THR A 114 -12.97 0.82 -15.05
C THR A 114 -12.25 -0.26 -14.23
N VAL A 115 -10.98 -0.04 -13.91
CA VAL A 115 -10.15 -0.98 -13.12
C VAL A 115 -10.64 -1.09 -11.67
N ASN A 116 -11.05 0.04 -11.06
CA ASN A 116 -11.66 0.09 -9.74
C ASN A 116 -13.02 -0.63 -9.71
N GLU A 117 -13.86 -0.44 -10.73
CA GLU A 117 -15.16 -1.12 -10.87
C GLU A 117 -14.99 -2.64 -11.00
N ARG A 118 -13.90 -3.09 -11.62
CA ARG A 118 -13.50 -4.51 -11.74
C ARG A 118 -12.82 -5.07 -10.50
N GLY A 119 -12.81 -4.31 -9.40
CA GLY A 119 -12.36 -4.78 -8.08
C GLY A 119 -10.89 -4.53 -7.75
N VAL A 120 -10.15 -3.79 -8.59
CA VAL A 120 -8.76 -3.42 -8.32
C VAL A 120 -8.69 -1.98 -7.83
N VAL A 121 -8.52 -1.80 -6.52
CA VAL A 121 -8.34 -0.46 -5.93
C VAL A 121 -6.87 -0.07 -5.94
N ILE A 122 -6.51 0.93 -6.77
CA ILE A 122 -5.13 1.44 -6.91
C ILE A 122 -4.95 2.68 -6.04
#